data_AF-A0A923QHX5-F1
#
_entry.id   AF-A0A923QHX5-F1
#
_cell.length_a   1.000
_cell.length_b   1.000
_cell.length_c   1.000
_cell.angle_alpha   90.00
_cell.angle_beta   90.00
_cell.angle_gamma   90.00
#
_symmetry.space_group_name_H-M   'P 1'
#
loop_
_entity.id
_entity.type
_entity.pdbx_description
1 polymer ?
#
loop_
_entity_poly.entity_id
_entity_poly.type
_entity_poly.pdbx_seq_one_letter_code
_entity_poly.pdbx_strand_id
1 'polypeptide(L)' 'YSIEACLPTAQEARQLGIKRGEPCLAMMRRTVSGAHVASVARLIYPGTRYSFAGQFQA' A
#
# COMPACT_ATOMS: atom_id res chain seq x y z
N TYR A 1 -9.83 -1.56 -5.94
CA TYR A 1 -8.81 -1.46 -4.88
C TYR A 1 -8.03 -2.76 -4.92
N SER A 2 -6.69 -2.72 -4.85
CA SER A 2 -5.86 -3.93 -4.79
C SER A 2 -4.82 -3.81 -3.68
N ILE A 3 -4.41 -4.96 -3.15
CA ILE A 3 -3.28 -5.10 -2.23
C ILE A 3 -2.39 -6.19 -2.81
N GLU A 4 -1.13 -5.86 -3.07
CA GLU A 4 -0.19 -6.74 -3.77
C GLU A 4 1.13 -6.81 -3.01
N ALA A 5 1.81 -7.95 -3.06
CA ALA A 5 3.18 -8.07 -2.56
C ALA A 5 4.15 -7.50 -3.60
N CYS A 6 5.08 -6.64 -3.18
CA CYS A 6 6.09 -6.07 -4.05
C CYS A 6 7.42 -5.83 -3.32
N LEU A 7 8.47 -5.51 -4.09
CA LEU A 7 9.66 -4.87 -3.55
C LEU A 7 9.50 -3.34 -3.66
N PRO A 8 10.04 -2.56 -2.71
CA PRO A 8 10.01 -1.10 -2.77
C PRO A 8 10.98 -0.58 -3.83
N THR A 9 10.68 0.60 -4.38
CA THR A 9 11.66 1.33 -5.20
C THR A 9 12.83 1.83 -4.33
N ALA A 10 13.91 2.28 -4.98
CA ALA A 10 15.06 2.88 -4.28
C ALA A 10 14.67 4.03 -3.35
N GLN A 11 13.76 4.87 -3.84
CA GLN A 11 13.30 6.06 -3.17
C GLN A 11 12.38 5.71 -2.00
N GLU A 12 11.43 4.80 -2.21
CA GLU A 12 10.54 4.29 -1.17
C GLU A 12 11.32 3.64 -0.04
N ALA A 13 12.29 2.78 -0.36
CA ALA A 13 13.13 2.13 0.64
C ALA A 13 13.90 3.15 1.49
N ARG A 14 14.41 4.22 0.87
CA ARG A 14 15.11 5.31 1.57
C ARG A 14 14.16 6.09 2.47
N GLN A 15 12.98 6.47 1.97
CA GLN A 15 11.98 7.24 2.71
C GLN A 15 11.39 6.44 3.89
N LEU A 16 11.21 5.13 3.72
CA LEU A 16 10.68 4.23 4.74
C LEU A 16 11.75 3.69 5.71
N GLY A 17 13.04 3.94 5.42
CA GLY A 17 14.16 3.44 6.22
C GLY A 17 14.22 1.91 6.27
N ILE A 18 14.10 1.27 5.11
CA ILE A 18 14.14 -0.20 4.94
C ILE A 18 15.15 -0.61 3.86
N LYS A 19 15.48 -1.90 3.81
CA LYS A 19 16.34 -2.43 2.74
C LYS A 19 15.56 -2.52 1.42
N ARG A 20 16.24 -2.36 0.29
CA ARG A 20 15.61 -2.47 -1.05
C ARG A 20 15.06 -3.86 -1.37
N GLY A 21 15.57 -4.89 -0.70
CA GLY A 21 15.06 -6.27 -0.80
C GLY A 21 14.02 -6.64 0.25
N GLU A 22 13.57 -5.68 1.07
CA GLU A 22 12.58 -5.95 2.11
C GLU A 22 11.18 -6.04 1.49
N PRO A 23 10.45 -7.16 1.65
CA PRO A 23 9.13 -7.33 1.05
C PRO A 23 8.13 -6.32 1.63
N CYS A 24 7.33 -5.73 0.75
CA CYS A 24 6.35 -4.72 1.08
C CYS A 24 4.96 -5.10 0.54
N LEU A 25 3.93 -4.48 1.10
CA LEU A 25 2.57 -4.51 0.60
C LEU A 25 2.28 -3.17 -0.09
N ALA A 26 1.87 -3.23 -1.36
CA ALA A 26 1.41 -2.09 -2.13
C ALA A 26 -0.11 -2.06 -2.16
N MET A 27 -0.71 -0.98 -1.66
CA MET A 27 -2.16 -0.76 -1.71
C MET A 27 -2.49 0.32 -2.76
N MET A 28 -3.32 -0.04 -3.73
CA MET A 28 -3.91 0.91 -4.67
C MET A 28 -5.28 1.36 -4.16
N ARG A 29 -5.36 2.63 -3.74
CA ARG A 29 -6.57 3.24 -3.21
C ARG A 29 -7.11 4.33 -4.14
N ARG A 30 -8.38 4.22 -4.52
CA ARG A 30 -9.13 5.26 -5.23
C ARG A 30 -10.26 5.74 -4.34
N THR A 31 -10.23 6.96 -3.84
CA THR A 31 -11.32 7.52 -3.04
C THR A 31 -12.29 8.27 -3.95
N VAL A 32 -13.59 8.02 -3.80
CA VAL A 32 -14.65 8.68 -4.58
C VAL A 32 -15.50 9.59 -3.68
N SER A 33 -15.99 10.69 -4.24
CA SER A 33 -16.96 11.60 -3.62
C SER A 33 -18.10 11.82 -4.60
N GLY A 34 -19.27 11.26 -4.27
CA GLY A 34 -20.38 11.14 -5.20
C GLY A 34 -19.97 10.43 -6.48
N ALA A 35 -20.23 11.07 -7.63
CA ALA A 35 -19.86 10.53 -8.95
C ALA A 35 -18.38 10.76 -9.34
N HIS A 36 -17.61 11.52 -8.54
CA HIS A 36 -16.27 11.96 -8.92
C HIS A 36 -15.17 11.25 -8.12
N VAL A 37 -13.98 11.16 -8.70
CA VAL A 37 -12.79 10.69 -7.99
C VAL A 37 -12.23 11.84 -7.16
N ALA A 38 -12.19 11.65 -5.84
CA ALA A 38 -11.56 12.60 -4.95
C ALA A 38 -10.03 12.42 -4.94
N SER A 39 -9.54 11.18 -4.93
CA SER A 39 -8.09 10.92 -4.94
C SER A 39 -7.73 9.52 -5.44
N VAL A 40 -6.49 9.38 -5.89
CA VAL A 40 -5.85 8.08 -6.15
C VAL A 40 -4.49 8.08 -5.45
N ALA A 41 -4.18 7.00 -4.75
CA ALA A 41 -2.93 6.84 -4.03
C ALA A 41 -2.39 5.42 -4.18
N ARG A 42 -1.07 5.30 -4.32
CA ARG A 42 -0.32 4.07 -4.11
C ARG A 42 0.41 4.18 -2.78
N LEU A 43 0.07 3.31 -1.85
CA LEU A 43 0.61 3.32 -0.48
C LEU A 43 1.50 2.09 -0.31
N ILE A 44 2.70 2.26 0.26
CA ILE A 44 3.69 1.20 0.43
C ILE A 44 3.94 0.96 1.91
N TYR A 45 3.77 -0.29 2.32
CA TYR A 45 3.88 -0.72 3.71
C TYR A 45 4.97 -1.80 3.85
N PRO A 46 6.01 -1.60 4.67
CA PRO A 46 6.97 -2.65 4.99
C PRO A 46 6.28 -3.87 5.60
N GLY A 47 6.42 -5.05 5.01
CA GLY A 47 5.71 -6.27 5.43
C GLY A 47 6.14 -6.78 6.81
N THR A 48 7.30 -6.34 7.29
CA THR A 48 7.81 -6.62 8.64
C THR A 48 7.12 -5.79 9.73
N ARG A 49 6.49 -4.67 9.36
CA ARG A 49 5.92 -3.68 10.30
C ARG A 49 4.39 -3.61 10.25
N TYR A 50 3.78 -3.99 9.12
CA TYR A 50 2.35 -3.83 8.88
C TYR A 50 1.73 -5.08 8.27
N SER A 51 0.47 -5.31 8.61
CA SER A 51 -0.39 -6.31 7.99
C SER A 51 -1.77 -5.71 7.73
N PHE A 52 -2.51 -6.28 6.78
CA PHE A 52 -3.91 -5.95 6.55
C PHE A 52 -4.78 -7.07 7.08
N ALA A 53 -5.80 -6.71 7.85
CA ALA A 53 -6.86 -7.61 8.30
C ALA A 53 -8.21 -6.98 7.96
N GLY A 54 -9.18 -7.83 7.64
CA GLY A 54 -10.56 -7.41 7.37
C GLY A 54 -11.51 -8.47 7.87
N GLN A 55 -12.55 -8.04 8.58
CA GLN A 55 -13.66 -8.88 8.97
C GLN A 55 -14.88 -8.47 8.14
N PHE A 56 -15.42 -9.42 7.39
CA PHE A 56 -16.52 -9.20 6.47
C PHE A 56 -17.73 -9.98 6.96
N GLN A 57 -18.88 -9.32 7.03
CA GLN A 57 -20.16 -10.02 7.21
C GLN A 57 -20.66 -10.44 5.83
N ALA A 58 -21.12 -11.69 5.75
CA ALA A 58 -21.71 -12.27 4.55
C ALA A 58 -23.15 -11.77 4.35
#